data_AF-A0A3L7DYQ8-F1
#
_entry.id   AF-A0A3L7DYQ8-F1
#
_cell.length_a   1.000
_cell.length_b   1.000
_cell.length_c   1.000
_cell.angle_alpha   90.00
_cell.angle_beta   90.00
_cell.angle_gamma   90.00
#
_symmetry.space_group_name_H-M   'P 1'
#
loop_
_entity.id
_entity.type
_entity.pdbx_description
1 polymer ?
#
loop_
_entity_poly.entity_id
_entity_poly.type
_entity_poly.pdbx_seq_one_letter_code
_entity_poly.pdbx_strand_id
1 'polypeptide(L)'
;MNDGSPAPIPSKPLLFRLLLRVLLYYLALAGILAVLAWVFPAVLELAPVGGVSELSGARDPGLQEFEDAFLNDDIEDVVEPPAREQNLTSVLRFRDARNLLFSMLGATLLMLPVSWVYKGIHRDGAHDESLDETTLILPAVVAGIVMVVQHSLALAFSLAGIVAGVQFRRALSDTFDTLFIFVAIAVGIAAGIKALDIAVVLTVFFNFATLLVCIYGDGLESHHEAQRRREKRARKEAERLLDQNPDDPNPQ
;
A
#
# COMPACT_ATOMS: atom_id res chain seq x y z
N MET A 1 -31.89 18.18 8.29
CA MET A 1 -31.23 17.84 9.58
C MET A 1 -30.29 16.68 9.31
N ASN A 2 -29.04 17.00 8.96
CA ASN A 2 -27.97 16.02 8.91
C ASN A 2 -27.22 16.22 10.23
N ASP A 3 -27.36 15.30 11.16
CA ASP A 3 -26.88 15.46 12.53
C ASP A 3 -25.35 15.44 12.50
N GLY A 4 -24.73 16.63 12.54
CA GLY A 4 -23.29 16.87 12.40
C GLY A 4 -22.49 16.49 13.66
N SER A 5 -22.91 15.46 14.38
CA SER A 5 -22.21 14.99 15.57
C SER A 5 -20.86 14.39 15.14
N PRO A 6 -19.72 14.93 15.61
CA PRO A 6 -18.43 14.38 15.25
C PRO A 6 -18.32 12.97 15.81
N ALA A 7 -17.86 12.03 14.98
CA ALA A 7 -17.92 10.63 15.32
C ALA A 7 -17.08 10.28 16.58
N PRO A 8 -17.48 9.22 17.33
CA PRO A 8 -16.88 8.82 18.61
C PRO A 8 -15.36 8.58 18.53
N ILE A 9 -14.67 8.35 19.64
CA ILE A 9 -13.25 7.91 19.57
C ILE A 9 -13.26 6.38 19.56
N PRO A 10 -12.44 5.68 18.74
CA PRO A 10 -12.42 4.23 18.77
C PRO A 10 -11.97 3.74 20.15
N SER A 11 -12.89 3.08 20.86
CA SER A 11 -12.63 2.59 22.21
C SER A 11 -11.54 1.52 22.20
N LYS A 12 -10.62 1.54 23.18
CA LYS A 12 -9.57 0.51 23.38
C LYS A 12 -10.05 -0.94 23.23
N PRO A 13 -11.23 -1.37 23.74
CA PRO A 13 -11.72 -2.73 23.53
C PRO A 13 -12.08 -3.05 22.06
N LEU A 14 -12.42 -2.04 21.25
CA LEU A 14 -12.73 -2.19 19.83
C LEU A 14 -11.45 -2.42 19.01
N LEU A 15 -10.37 -1.67 19.32
CA LEU A 15 -9.04 -1.89 18.75
C LEU A 15 -8.50 -3.29 19.10
N PHE A 16 -8.70 -3.76 20.34
CA PHE A 16 -8.30 -5.12 20.73
C PHE A 16 -9.10 -6.21 19.99
N ARG A 17 -10.41 -6.00 19.75
CA ARG A 17 -11.21 -6.91 18.91
C ARG A 17 -10.72 -6.93 17.46
N LEU A 18 -10.31 -5.79 16.92
CA LEU A 18 -9.71 -5.70 15.58
C LEU A 18 -8.38 -6.43 15.53
N LEU A 19 -7.50 -6.23 16.51
CA LEU A 19 -6.23 -6.96 16.65
C LEU A 19 -6.48 -8.47 16.65
N LEU A 20 -7.43 -8.96 17.45
CA LEU A 20 -7.76 -10.38 17.51
C LEU A 20 -8.30 -10.88 16.17
N ARG A 21 -9.13 -10.09 15.47
CA ARG A 21 -9.68 -10.46 14.15
C ARG A 21 -8.60 -10.53 13.08
N VAL A 22 -7.64 -9.60 13.08
CA VAL A 22 -6.50 -9.58 12.16
C VAL A 22 -5.55 -10.74 12.47
N LEU A 23 -5.24 -11.00 13.74
CA LEU A 23 -4.45 -12.15 14.16
C LEU A 23 -5.10 -13.47 13.73
N LEU A 24 -6.40 -13.61 13.95
CA LEU A 24 -7.16 -14.81 13.58
C LEU A 24 -7.23 -14.98 12.06
N TYR A 25 -7.34 -13.88 11.31
CA TYR A 25 -7.23 -13.90 9.85
C TYR A 25 -5.86 -14.39 9.39
N TYR A 26 -4.76 -13.88 9.94
CA TYR A 26 -3.42 -14.36 9.57
C TYR A 26 -3.16 -15.80 10.01
N LEU A 27 -3.68 -16.23 11.16
CA LEU A 27 -3.63 -17.64 11.58
C LEU A 27 -4.45 -18.55 10.66
N ALA A 28 -5.64 -18.11 10.25
CA ALA A 28 -6.46 -18.82 9.27
C ALA A 28 -5.80 -18.86 7.90
N LEU A 29 -5.23 -17.74 7.44
CA LEU A 29 -4.51 -17.65 6.16
C LEU A 29 -3.25 -18.52 6.16
N ALA A 30 -2.48 -18.51 7.24
CA ALA A 30 -1.33 -19.39 7.43
C ALA A 30 -1.74 -20.86 7.51
N GLY A 31 -2.85 -21.17 8.21
CA GLY A 31 -3.44 -22.50 8.26
C GLY A 31 -3.92 -22.98 6.90
N ILE A 32 -4.60 -22.13 6.13
CA ILE A 32 -5.04 -22.42 4.77
C ILE A 32 -3.84 -22.62 3.85
N LEU A 33 -2.81 -21.76 3.91
CA LEU A 33 -1.58 -21.93 3.13
C LEU A 33 -0.84 -23.20 3.51
N ALA A 34 -0.76 -23.54 4.80
CA ALA A 34 -0.12 -24.77 5.27
C ALA A 34 -0.90 -26.02 4.84
N VAL A 35 -2.23 -26.00 4.95
CA VAL A 35 -3.10 -27.08 4.46
C VAL A 35 -3.00 -27.19 2.94
N LEU A 36 -2.98 -26.08 2.21
CA LEU A 36 -2.84 -26.07 0.75
C LEU A 36 -1.47 -26.60 0.32
N ALA A 37 -0.40 -26.27 1.06
CA ALA A 37 0.94 -26.83 0.87
C ALA A 37 1.01 -28.33 1.17
N TRP A 38 0.23 -28.80 2.15
CA TRP A 38 0.14 -30.22 2.51
C TRP A 38 -0.69 -31.03 1.51
N VAL A 39 -1.79 -30.45 1.01
CA VAL A 39 -2.75 -31.11 0.11
C VAL A 39 -2.28 -31.03 -1.35
N PHE A 40 -1.58 -29.97 -1.74
CA PHE A 40 -1.07 -29.77 -3.09
C PHE A 40 0.40 -29.29 -3.07
N PRO A 41 1.38 -30.21 -3.06
CA PRO A 41 2.79 -29.83 -3.20
C PRO A 41 3.08 -29.12 -4.53
N ALA A 42 2.23 -29.32 -5.56
CA ALA A 42 2.27 -28.57 -6.82
C ALA A 42 1.94 -27.07 -6.68
N VAL A 43 1.23 -26.67 -5.62
CA VAL A 43 1.01 -25.24 -5.31
C VAL A 43 2.29 -24.61 -4.76
N LEU A 44 3.20 -25.36 -4.14
CA LEU A 44 4.53 -24.85 -3.76
C LEU A 44 5.43 -24.63 -4.99
N GLU A 45 5.22 -25.39 -6.08
CA GLU A 45 5.89 -25.15 -7.36
C GLU A 45 5.24 -24.02 -8.18
N LEU A 46 3.97 -23.70 -7.91
CA LEU A 46 3.20 -22.68 -8.62
C LEU A 46 3.13 -21.35 -7.86
N ALA A 47 3.33 -21.37 -6.55
CA ALA A 47 3.36 -20.19 -5.72
C ALA A 47 4.58 -19.36 -6.15
N PRO A 48 4.38 -18.07 -6.44
CA PRO A 48 5.46 -17.17 -6.79
C PRO A 48 6.24 -16.83 -5.51
N VAL A 49 7.06 -17.77 -5.06
CA VAL A 49 7.97 -17.70 -3.91
C VAL A 49 9.38 -17.90 -4.41
N GLY A 50 10.30 -17.01 -4.04
CA GLY A 50 11.72 -17.12 -4.41
C GLY A 50 12.21 -16.18 -5.52
N GLY A 51 11.40 -15.24 -6.01
CA GLY A 51 11.86 -14.27 -7.01
C GLY A 51 12.81 -13.17 -6.52
N VAL A 52 13.34 -13.30 -5.31
CA VAL A 52 14.38 -12.40 -4.76
C VAL A 52 15.68 -12.41 -5.59
N SER A 53 15.93 -13.47 -6.35
CA SER A 53 17.09 -13.57 -7.23
C SER A 53 17.11 -12.49 -8.31
N GLU A 54 15.93 -12.06 -8.78
CA GLU A 54 15.76 -10.99 -9.78
C GLU A 54 16.24 -9.62 -9.26
N LEU A 55 16.20 -9.39 -7.93
CA LEU A 55 16.71 -8.17 -7.31
C LEU A 55 18.24 -8.18 -7.12
N SER A 56 18.85 -9.36 -7.08
CA SER A 56 20.27 -9.54 -6.70
C SER A 56 21.29 -9.35 -7.84
N GLY A 57 20.85 -8.96 -9.03
CA GLY A 57 21.71 -8.30 -10.03
C GLY A 57 22.71 -9.20 -10.76
N ALA A 58 22.32 -10.41 -11.19
CA ALA A 58 23.13 -11.19 -12.13
C ALA A 58 22.88 -10.75 -13.59
N ARG A 59 23.46 -9.58 -13.96
CA ARG A 59 23.48 -8.93 -15.30
C ARG A 59 22.20 -8.23 -15.76
N ASP A 60 22.01 -6.96 -15.36
CA ASP A 60 21.09 -6.04 -16.05
C ASP A 60 21.87 -5.23 -17.11
N PRO A 61 21.68 -5.51 -18.42
CA PRO A 61 22.39 -4.81 -19.50
C PRO A 61 22.10 -3.30 -19.53
N GLY A 62 20.88 -2.89 -19.14
CA GLY A 62 20.47 -1.49 -19.19
C GLY A 62 21.06 -0.61 -18.09
N LEU A 63 21.51 -1.20 -16.98
CA LEU A 63 22.26 -0.48 -15.94
C LEU A 63 23.65 -0.13 -16.44
N GLN A 64 24.27 -1.06 -17.18
CA GLN A 64 25.56 -0.87 -17.82
C GLN A 64 25.50 0.20 -18.91
N GLU A 65 24.49 0.15 -19.78
CA GLU A 65 24.26 1.15 -20.83
C GLU A 65 23.99 2.56 -20.27
N PHE A 66 23.24 2.66 -19.16
CA PHE A 66 23.02 3.94 -18.48
C PHE A 66 24.28 4.46 -17.79
N GLU A 67 25.04 3.60 -17.11
CA GLU A 67 26.31 3.95 -16.46
C GLU A 67 27.35 4.42 -17.50
N ASP A 68 27.45 3.71 -18.63
CA ASP A 68 28.31 4.07 -19.76
C ASP A 68 27.90 5.43 -20.35
N ALA A 69 26.59 5.69 -20.55
CA ALA A 69 26.09 6.95 -21.10
C ALA A 69 26.23 8.16 -20.13
N PHE A 70 26.28 7.92 -18.82
CA PHE A 70 26.40 8.99 -17.81
C PHE A 70 27.86 9.26 -17.41
N LEU A 71 28.73 8.24 -17.46
CA LEU A 71 30.14 8.33 -17.08
C LEU A 71 31.07 8.60 -18.26
N ASN A 72 30.75 8.19 -19.49
CA ASN A 72 31.57 8.45 -20.66
C ASN A 72 30.96 9.60 -21.50
N ASP A 73 31.61 10.76 -21.46
CA ASP A 73 31.31 11.95 -22.30
C ASP A 73 31.91 11.84 -23.72
N ASP A 74 32.44 10.66 -24.09
CA ASP A 74 33.04 10.41 -25.39
C ASP A 74 32.21 9.37 -26.16
N ILE A 75 31.58 9.84 -27.23
CA ILE A 75 30.89 9.03 -28.23
C ILE A 75 31.93 8.19 -28.98
N GLU A 76 32.22 6.98 -28.50
CA GLU A 76 32.93 5.95 -29.27
C GLU A 76 32.06 4.68 -29.37
N ASP A 77 31.57 4.46 -30.59
CA ASP A 77 31.05 3.23 -31.19
C ASP A 77 30.38 2.22 -30.24
N VAL A 78 29.10 2.48 -29.95
CA VAL A 78 28.17 1.45 -29.45
C VAL A 78 27.99 0.39 -30.55
N VAL A 79 28.76 -0.69 -30.47
CA VAL A 79 28.47 -1.92 -31.22
C VAL A 79 27.17 -2.48 -30.65
N GLU A 80 26.06 -2.20 -31.34
CA GLU A 80 24.75 -2.81 -31.04
C GLU A 80 24.91 -4.34 -31.04
N PRO A 81 24.73 -5.03 -29.89
CA PRO A 81 24.64 -6.47 -29.92
C PRO A 81 23.37 -6.86 -30.66
N PRO A 82 23.37 -7.94 -31.47
CA PRO A 82 22.21 -8.32 -32.26
C PRO A 82 21.01 -8.53 -31.33
N ALA A 83 19.93 -7.78 -31.60
CA ALA A 83 18.66 -7.91 -30.92
C ALA A 83 18.26 -9.39 -30.89
N ARG A 84 18.35 -10.00 -29.71
CA ARG A 84 17.84 -11.36 -29.51
C ARG A 84 16.33 -11.30 -29.69
N GLU A 85 15.86 -11.72 -30.85
CA GLU A 85 14.46 -12.02 -31.07
C GLU A 85 14.01 -13.04 -30.01
N GLN A 86 13.33 -12.56 -28.97
CA GLN A 86 12.69 -13.40 -27.97
C GLN A 86 11.39 -13.97 -28.55
N ASN A 87 11.52 -14.86 -29.54
CA ASN A 87 10.44 -15.69 -30.05
C ASN A 87 10.11 -16.81 -29.03
N LEU A 88 9.46 -16.45 -27.91
CA LEU A 88 8.96 -17.37 -26.88
C LEU A 88 7.47 -17.08 -26.53
N THR A 89 6.72 -16.57 -27.49
CA THR A 89 5.62 -15.62 -27.23
C THR A 89 4.25 -16.23 -26.94
N SER A 90 4.03 -17.54 -27.10
CA SER A 90 2.69 -18.15 -26.95
C SER A 90 2.53 -19.00 -25.68
N VAL A 91 3.53 -19.80 -25.30
CA VAL A 91 3.45 -20.71 -24.14
C VAL A 91 3.89 -20.03 -22.83
N LEU A 92 4.88 -19.13 -22.88
CA LEU A 92 5.27 -18.34 -21.70
C LEU A 92 4.13 -17.42 -21.25
N ARG A 93 3.41 -16.80 -22.20
CA ARG A 93 2.35 -15.82 -21.89
C ARG A 93 1.22 -16.39 -21.03
N PHE A 94 0.80 -17.63 -21.26
CA PHE A 94 -0.25 -18.27 -20.44
C PHE A 94 0.23 -18.67 -19.06
N ARG A 95 1.49 -19.16 -18.93
CA ARG A 95 2.05 -19.53 -17.62
C ARG A 95 2.36 -18.30 -16.78
N ASP A 96 2.90 -17.26 -17.40
CA ASP A 96 3.22 -15.99 -16.75
C ASP A 96 1.97 -15.18 -16.40
N ALA A 97 0.96 -15.14 -17.28
CA ALA A 97 -0.32 -14.50 -16.96
C ALA A 97 -1.04 -15.22 -15.80
N ARG A 98 -0.96 -16.56 -15.73
CA ARG A 98 -1.50 -17.32 -14.60
C ARG A 98 -0.75 -17.02 -13.30
N ASN A 99 0.57 -16.97 -13.34
CA ASN A 99 1.38 -16.64 -12.17
C ASN A 99 1.11 -15.20 -11.70
N LEU A 100 0.99 -14.26 -12.64
CA LEU A 100 0.61 -12.88 -12.35
C LEU A 100 -0.78 -12.80 -11.71
N LEU A 101 -1.75 -13.56 -12.21
CA LEU A 101 -3.09 -13.61 -11.62
C LEU A 101 -3.05 -14.09 -10.16
N PHE A 102 -2.27 -15.12 -9.86
CA PHE A 102 -2.06 -15.60 -8.49
C PHE A 102 -1.34 -14.57 -7.62
N SER A 103 -0.31 -13.89 -8.14
CA SER A 103 0.37 -12.78 -7.44
C SER A 103 -0.58 -11.63 -7.13
N MET A 104 -1.40 -11.20 -8.10
CA MET A 104 -2.36 -10.11 -7.93
C MET A 104 -3.44 -10.50 -6.92
N LEU A 105 -4.01 -11.71 -7.04
CA LEU A 105 -4.98 -12.22 -6.06
C LEU A 105 -4.37 -12.32 -4.66
N GLY A 106 -3.14 -12.82 -4.55
CA GLY A 106 -2.41 -12.91 -3.29
C GLY A 106 -2.17 -11.52 -2.67
N ALA A 107 -1.69 -10.55 -3.44
CA ALA A 107 -1.46 -9.19 -3.01
C ALA A 107 -2.76 -8.52 -2.52
N THR A 108 -3.85 -8.65 -3.28
CA THR A 108 -5.16 -8.12 -2.89
C THR A 108 -5.69 -8.80 -1.63
N LEU A 109 -5.54 -10.12 -1.50
CA LEU A 109 -5.97 -10.88 -0.32
C LEU A 109 -5.17 -10.47 0.93
N LEU A 110 -3.90 -10.11 0.77
CA LEU A 110 -3.05 -9.60 1.85
C LEU A 110 -3.41 -8.16 2.26
N MET A 111 -4.01 -7.36 1.38
CA MET A 111 -4.48 -6.01 1.72
C MET A 111 -5.87 -5.95 2.36
N LEU A 112 -6.69 -7.00 2.26
CA LEU A 112 -7.97 -7.08 2.98
C LEU A 112 -7.86 -6.79 4.50
N PRO A 113 -6.96 -7.42 5.27
CA PRO A 113 -6.80 -7.10 6.68
C PRO A 113 -6.29 -5.67 6.90
N VAL A 114 -5.48 -5.13 5.99
CA VAL A 114 -5.00 -3.74 6.04
C VAL A 114 -6.16 -2.76 5.90
N SER A 115 -7.10 -3.01 4.97
CA SER A 115 -8.34 -2.23 4.83
C SER A 115 -9.21 -2.28 6.10
N TRP A 116 -9.29 -3.42 6.78
CA TRP A 116 -9.99 -3.50 8.07
C TRP A 116 -9.32 -2.70 9.17
N VAL A 117 -7.98 -2.69 9.21
CA VAL A 117 -7.21 -1.84 10.15
C VAL A 117 -7.43 -0.37 9.83
N TYR A 118 -7.39 0.01 8.55
CA TYR A 118 -7.66 1.38 8.09
C TYR A 118 -9.06 1.87 8.51
N LYS A 119 -10.11 1.08 8.20
CA LYS A 119 -11.49 1.35 8.64
C LYS A 119 -11.63 1.37 10.16
N GLY A 120 -10.89 0.51 10.86
CA GLY A 120 -10.90 0.46 12.32
C GLY A 120 -10.36 1.73 12.97
N ILE A 121 -9.35 2.36 12.34
CA ILE A 121 -8.71 3.59 12.82
C ILE A 121 -9.51 4.83 12.40
N HIS A 122 -10.01 4.87 11.15
CA HIS A 122 -10.71 6.03 10.58
C HIS A 122 -12.24 5.97 10.68
N ARG A 123 -12.80 5.03 11.46
CA ARG A 123 -14.25 4.86 11.67
C ARG A 123 -14.98 6.12 12.11
N ASP A 124 -14.24 7.10 12.62
CA ASP A 124 -14.78 8.31 13.22
C ASP A 124 -14.26 9.64 12.58
N GLY A 125 -13.59 9.55 11.43
CA GLY A 125 -13.19 10.69 10.59
C GLY A 125 -13.95 10.71 9.27
N ALA A 126 -13.86 11.81 8.52
CA ALA A 126 -14.38 11.89 7.15
C ALA A 126 -13.78 10.73 6.34
N HIS A 127 -14.61 9.72 6.05
CA HIS A 127 -14.21 8.56 5.28
C HIS A 127 -13.97 9.00 3.84
N ASP A 128 -12.71 8.98 3.40
CA ASP A 128 -12.40 8.97 1.98
C ASP A 128 -12.54 7.52 1.50
N GLU A 129 -13.77 7.14 1.18
CA GLU A 129 -14.12 5.80 0.64
C GLU A 129 -13.25 5.45 -0.59
N SER A 130 -12.82 6.47 -1.32
CA SER A 130 -11.89 6.38 -2.43
C SER A 130 -10.49 5.88 -2.05
N LEU A 131 -9.96 6.23 -0.87
CA LEU A 131 -8.64 5.77 -0.42
C LEU A 131 -8.65 4.29 -0.04
N ASP A 132 -9.73 3.81 0.57
CA ASP A 132 -9.90 2.39 0.89
C ASP A 132 -9.96 1.54 -0.39
N GLU A 133 -10.77 1.96 -1.37
CA GLU A 133 -10.87 1.28 -2.66
C GLU A 133 -9.53 1.31 -3.41
N THR A 134 -8.85 2.46 -3.42
CA THR A 134 -7.54 2.60 -4.08
C THR A 134 -6.50 1.70 -3.44
N THR A 135 -6.41 1.64 -2.10
CA THR A 135 -5.43 0.82 -1.38
C THR A 135 -5.62 -0.69 -1.64
N LEU A 136 -6.83 -1.11 -2.01
CA LEU A 136 -7.18 -2.51 -2.30
C LEU A 136 -6.82 -2.92 -3.74
N ILE A 137 -6.97 -2.00 -4.69
CA ILE A 137 -6.70 -2.22 -6.13
C ILE A 137 -5.23 -1.94 -6.47
N LEU A 138 -4.61 -0.95 -5.83
CA LEU A 138 -3.25 -0.49 -6.11
C LEU A 138 -2.17 -1.60 -6.08
N PRO A 139 -2.14 -2.53 -5.11
CA PRO A 139 -1.11 -3.58 -5.07
C PRO A 139 -1.15 -4.48 -6.29
N ALA A 140 -2.35 -4.78 -6.80
CA ALA A 140 -2.53 -5.62 -7.98
C ALA A 140 -2.01 -4.89 -9.24
N VAL A 141 -2.31 -3.61 -9.37
CA VAL A 141 -1.79 -2.77 -10.47
C VAL A 141 -0.27 -2.69 -10.41
N VAL A 142 0.30 -2.44 -9.23
CA VAL A 142 1.75 -2.38 -9.03
C VAL A 142 2.42 -3.71 -9.35
N ALA A 143 1.83 -4.85 -8.94
CA ALA A 143 2.34 -6.17 -9.30
C ALA A 143 2.36 -6.39 -10.83
N GLY A 144 1.33 -5.93 -11.53
CA GLY A 144 1.28 -5.94 -12.99
C GLY A 144 2.37 -5.08 -13.64
N ILE A 145 2.56 -3.85 -13.14
CA ILE A 145 3.61 -2.95 -13.63
C ILE A 145 4.98 -3.58 -13.44
N VAL A 146 5.29 -4.08 -12.24
CA VAL A 146 6.58 -4.71 -11.93
C VAL A 146 6.81 -5.94 -12.80
N MET A 147 5.79 -6.77 -13.02
CA MET A 147 5.89 -7.92 -13.91
C MET A 147 6.28 -7.51 -15.35
N VAL A 148 5.77 -6.38 -15.85
CA VAL A 148 6.10 -5.88 -17.20
C VAL A 148 7.54 -5.39 -17.29
N VAL A 149 8.06 -4.77 -16.23
CA VAL A 149 9.42 -4.19 -16.21
C VAL A 149 10.50 -5.13 -15.67
N GLN A 150 10.17 -6.41 -15.41
CA GLN A 150 11.08 -7.39 -14.82
C GLN A 150 12.44 -7.51 -15.52
N HIS A 151 12.52 -7.25 -16.83
CA HIS A 151 13.77 -7.38 -17.58
C HIS A 151 14.77 -6.23 -17.34
N SER A 152 14.36 -5.19 -16.61
CA SER A 152 15.19 -4.02 -16.32
C SER A 152 14.67 -3.31 -15.06
N LEU A 153 14.61 -4.06 -13.95
CA LEU A 153 14.07 -3.56 -12.67
C LEU A 153 14.86 -2.35 -12.18
N ALA A 154 16.18 -2.37 -12.27
CA ALA A 154 17.02 -1.27 -11.81
C ALA A 154 16.72 0.04 -12.55
N LEU A 155 16.54 -0.04 -13.86
CA LEU A 155 16.25 1.11 -14.71
C LEU A 155 14.83 1.63 -14.47
N ALA A 156 13.87 0.72 -14.31
CA ALA A 156 12.50 1.07 -13.94
C ALA A 156 12.40 1.74 -12.57
N PHE A 157 13.13 1.24 -11.56
CA PHE A 157 13.23 1.85 -10.24
C PHE A 157 13.94 3.21 -10.27
N SER A 158 14.98 3.37 -11.10
CA SER A 158 15.65 4.65 -11.32
C SER A 158 14.69 5.71 -11.86
N LEU A 159 13.94 5.39 -12.92
CA LEU A 159 12.92 6.28 -13.47
C LEU A 159 11.81 6.59 -12.45
N ALA A 160 11.30 5.56 -11.76
CA ALA A 160 10.30 5.73 -10.72
C ALA A 160 10.81 6.63 -9.58
N GLY A 161 12.08 6.53 -9.20
CA GLY A 161 12.74 7.37 -8.21
C GLY A 161 12.80 8.84 -8.62
N ILE A 162 13.11 9.13 -9.89
CA ILE A 162 13.09 10.50 -10.43
C ILE A 162 11.68 11.09 -10.37
N VAL A 163 10.67 10.33 -10.81
CA VAL A 163 9.26 10.75 -10.78
C VAL A 163 8.78 10.97 -9.34
N ALA A 164 9.14 10.05 -8.43
CA ALA A 164 8.81 10.16 -7.01
C ALA A 164 9.44 11.41 -6.39
N GLY A 165 10.71 11.72 -6.67
CA GLY A 165 11.39 12.93 -6.19
C GLY A 165 10.70 14.22 -6.65
N VAL A 166 10.24 14.26 -7.90
CA VAL A 166 9.47 15.40 -8.45
C VAL A 166 8.08 15.52 -7.80
N GLN A 167 7.44 14.39 -7.48
CA GLN A 167 6.14 14.40 -6.78
C GLN A 167 6.24 14.65 -5.28
N PHE A 168 7.35 14.29 -4.65
CA PHE A 168 7.58 14.48 -3.22
C PHE A 168 7.54 15.97 -2.85
N ARG A 169 7.95 16.84 -3.77
CA ARG A 169 7.83 18.30 -3.61
C ARG A 169 6.38 18.81 -3.52
N ARG A 170 5.39 18.00 -3.90
CA ARG A 170 3.96 18.34 -3.94
C ARG A 170 3.09 17.58 -2.92
N ALA A 171 3.66 16.64 -2.16
CA ALA A 171 2.87 15.68 -1.38
C ALA A 171 3.20 15.73 0.12
N LEU A 172 2.51 16.59 0.87
CA LEU A 172 2.33 16.44 2.32
C LEU A 172 0.93 16.97 2.68
N SER A 173 -0.06 16.08 2.75
CA SER A 173 -1.40 16.42 3.25
C SER A 173 -1.88 15.50 4.37
N ASP A 174 -1.51 14.21 4.36
CA ASP A 174 -1.74 13.31 5.51
C ASP A 174 -0.68 12.18 5.54
N THR A 175 0.09 12.09 6.63
CA THR A 175 1.17 11.11 6.79
C THR A 175 0.63 9.70 7.06
N PHE A 176 -0.51 9.55 7.75
CA PHE A 176 -1.06 8.24 8.06
C PHE A 176 -1.61 7.54 6.82
N ASP A 177 -2.43 8.24 6.03
CA ASP A 177 -2.95 7.71 4.76
C ASP A 177 -1.83 7.33 3.78
N THR A 178 -0.77 8.15 3.76
CA THR A 178 0.41 7.90 2.93
C THR A 178 1.10 6.58 3.29
N LEU A 179 1.15 6.21 4.58
CA LEU A 179 1.73 4.93 5.00
C LEU A 179 0.94 3.72 4.44
N PHE A 180 -0.39 3.81 4.38
CA PHE A 180 -1.24 2.75 3.80
C PHE A 180 -0.99 2.58 2.30
N ILE A 181 -0.80 3.69 1.57
CA ILE A 181 -0.44 3.66 0.15
C ILE A 181 0.96 3.07 -0.04
N PHE A 182 1.94 3.45 0.79
CA PHE A 182 3.30 2.91 0.71
C PHE A 182 3.36 1.40 0.95
N VAL A 183 2.63 0.88 1.94
CA VAL A 183 2.59 -0.58 2.15
C VAL A 183 1.90 -1.28 0.97
N ALA A 184 0.85 -0.70 0.38
CA ALA A 184 0.20 -1.25 -0.82
C ALA A 184 1.17 -1.37 -2.00
N ILE A 185 1.99 -0.33 -2.23
CA ILE A 185 3.03 -0.34 -3.26
C ILE A 185 4.09 -1.40 -2.96
N ALA A 186 4.58 -1.46 -1.72
CA ALA A 186 5.62 -2.42 -1.34
C ALA A 186 5.15 -3.88 -1.45
N VAL A 187 3.91 -4.17 -1.06
CA VAL A 187 3.26 -5.48 -1.24
C VAL A 187 3.11 -5.82 -2.73
N GLY A 188 2.67 -4.84 -3.54
CA GLY A 188 2.55 -4.99 -4.98
C GLY A 188 3.89 -5.27 -5.66
N ILE A 189 4.97 -4.61 -5.25
CA ILE A 189 6.32 -4.84 -5.75
C ILE A 189 6.77 -6.27 -5.42
N ALA A 190 6.63 -6.69 -4.16
CA ALA A 190 6.99 -8.04 -3.73
C ALA A 190 6.20 -9.12 -4.50
N ALA A 191 4.90 -8.91 -4.71
CA ALA A 191 4.08 -9.82 -5.50
C ALA A 191 4.46 -9.83 -7.00
N GLY A 192 4.86 -8.67 -7.55
CA GLY A 192 5.26 -8.52 -8.96
C GLY A 192 6.57 -9.21 -9.31
N ILE A 193 7.55 -9.23 -8.40
CA ILE A 193 8.80 -9.99 -8.56
C ILE A 193 8.65 -11.47 -8.21
N LYS A 194 7.43 -11.96 -7.98
CA LYS A 194 7.18 -13.33 -7.52
C LYS A 194 7.85 -13.68 -6.17
N ALA A 195 7.77 -12.77 -5.20
CA ALA A 195 8.21 -12.97 -3.81
C ALA A 195 7.04 -12.74 -2.84
N LEU A 196 6.04 -13.62 -2.90
CA LEU A 196 4.82 -13.51 -2.09
C LEU A 196 5.08 -13.73 -0.59
N ASP A 197 6.11 -14.49 -0.24
CA ASP A 197 6.61 -14.67 1.13
C ASP A 197 6.99 -13.34 1.79
N ILE A 198 7.72 -12.48 1.06
CA ILE A 198 8.09 -11.15 1.54
C ILE A 198 6.84 -10.29 1.73
N ALA A 199 5.89 -10.35 0.78
CA ALA A 199 4.63 -9.63 0.88
C ALA A 199 3.82 -10.00 2.14
N VAL A 200 3.79 -11.30 2.49
CA VAL A 200 3.14 -11.78 3.72
C VAL A 200 3.82 -11.18 4.96
N VAL A 201 5.14 -11.30 5.07
CA VAL A 201 5.89 -10.79 6.23
C VAL A 201 5.69 -9.28 6.38
N LEU A 202 5.73 -8.55 5.27
CA LEU A 202 5.56 -7.11 5.26
C LEU A 202 4.17 -6.68 5.76
N THR A 203 3.10 -7.31 5.27
CA THR A 203 1.73 -6.98 5.70
C THR A 203 1.48 -7.34 7.17
N VAL A 204 1.99 -8.48 7.63
CA VAL A 204 1.89 -8.88 9.05
C VAL A 204 2.59 -7.84 9.93
N PHE A 205 3.84 -7.50 9.60
CA PHE A 205 4.62 -6.52 10.35
C PHE A 205 3.93 -5.15 10.36
N PHE A 206 3.46 -4.66 9.20
CA PHE A 206 2.80 -3.37 9.08
C PHE A 206 1.51 -3.28 9.91
N ASN A 207 0.65 -4.31 9.85
CA ASN A 207 -0.59 -4.36 10.63
C ASN A 207 -0.31 -4.38 12.14
N PHE A 208 0.65 -5.21 12.57
CA PHE A 208 1.05 -5.26 13.98
C PHE A 208 1.66 -3.94 14.45
N ALA A 209 2.57 -3.36 13.67
CA ALA A 209 3.21 -2.10 14.01
C ALA A 209 2.18 -0.96 14.12
N THR A 210 1.28 -0.85 13.14
CA THR A 210 0.21 0.16 13.14
C THR A 210 -0.69 0.02 14.36
N LEU A 211 -1.17 -1.21 14.64
CA LEU A 211 -2.02 -1.46 15.80
C LEU A 211 -1.28 -1.23 17.13
N LEU A 212 0.00 -1.62 17.21
CA LEU A 212 0.82 -1.40 18.40
C LEU A 212 1.03 0.10 18.64
N VAL A 213 1.29 0.89 17.60
CA VAL A 213 1.35 2.36 17.69
C VAL A 213 0.00 2.93 18.14
N CYS A 214 -1.13 2.44 17.62
CA CYS A 214 -2.46 2.88 18.06
C CYS A 214 -2.80 2.47 19.51
N ILE A 215 -2.21 1.38 20.04
CA ILE A 215 -2.48 0.89 21.40
C ILE A 215 -1.55 1.54 22.43
N TYR A 216 -0.25 1.68 22.13
CA TYR A 216 0.79 2.13 23.06
C TYR A 216 1.19 3.59 22.88
N GLY A 217 1.10 4.13 21.67
CA GLY A 217 1.21 5.56 21.48
C GLY A 217 -0.08 6.20 21.98
N ASP A 218 0.01 7.07 22.99
CA ASP A 218 -0.92 8.20 23.05
C ASP A 218 -0.83 8.87 21.68
N GLY A 219 -1.84 8.69 20.83
CA GLY A 219 -1.77 9.04 19.41
C GLY A 219 -1.20 10.45 19.23
N LEU A 220 0.03 10.53 18.72
CA LEU A 220 0.80 11.76 18.53
C LEU A 220 -0.12 12.89 18.02
N GLU A 221 -0.41 13.87 18.89
CA GLU A 221 -1.01 15.18 18.62
C GLU A 221 -2.38 15.31 17.91
N SER A 222 -3.00 14.24 17.41
CA SER A 222 -4.30 14.35 16.72
C SER A 222 -5.48 14.64 17.67
N HIS A 223 -5.42 14.16 18.92
CA HIS A 223 -6.53 14.32 19.86
C HIS A 223 -6.80 15.79 20.21
N HIS A 224 -5.76 16.62 20.34
CA HIS A 224 -5.90 18.03 20.65
C HIS A 224 -6.22 18.88 19.42
N GLU A 225 -5.69 18.54 18.25
CA GLU A 225 -5.98 19.28 17.00
C GLU A 225 -7.39 19.00 16.47
N ALA A 226 -7.84 17.74 16.52
CA ALA A 226 -9.22 17.38 16.18
C ALA A 226 -10.20 18.08 17.14
N GLN A 227 -9.91 18.10 18.44
CA GLN A 227 -10.73 18.79 19.44
C GLN A 227 -10.71 20.31 19.28
N ARG A 228 -9.55 20.93 19.00
CA ARG A 228 -9.47 22.38 18.69
C ARG A 228 -10.21 22.74 17.41
N ARG A 229 -10.17 21.89 16.37
CA ARG A 229 -10.95 22.11 15.14
C ARG A 229 -12.45 21.97 15.41
N ARG A 230 -12.87 21.05 16.30
CA ARG A 230 -14.26 20.92 16.79
C ARG A 230 -14.71 22.18 17.53
N GLU A 231 -13.92 22.65 18.50
CA GLU A 231 -14.21 23.87 19.27
C GLU A 231 -14.30 25.11 18.37
N LYS A 232 -13.39 25.25 17.39
CA LYS A 232 -13.42 26.36 16.42
C LYS A 232 -14.63 26.30 15.49
N ARG A 233 -15.11 25.12 15.10
CA ARG A 233 -16.31 24.97 14.26
C ARG A 233 -17.58 25.21 15.06
N ALA A 234 -17.70 24.62 16.26
CA ALA A 234 -18.83 24.84 17.16
C ALA A 234 -18.97 26.32 17.55
N ARG A 235 -17.84 27.00 17.82
CA ARG A 235 -17.84 28.44 18.08
C ARG A 235 -18.31 29.27 16.89
N LYS A 236 -17.88 28.93 15.67
CA LYS A 236 -18.34 29.59 14.43
C LYS A 236 -19.82 29.31 14.13
N GLU A 237 -20.30 28.12 14.45
CA GLU A 237 -21.70 27.74 14.24
C GLU A 237 -22.61 28.43 15.28
N ALA A 238 -22.17 28.52 16.54
CA ALA A 238 -22.84 29.32 17.57
C ALA A 238 -22.88 30.82 17.23
N GLU A 239 -21.76 31.40 16.74
CA GLU A 239 -21.73 32.79 16.25
C GLU A 239 -22.71 33.01 15.08
N ARG A 240 -22.79 32.06 14.13
CA ARG A 240 -23.75 32.14 13.01
C ARG A 240 -25.21 32.05 13.47
N LEU A 241 -25.50 31.23 14.48
CA LEU A 241 -26.85 31.11 15.05
C LEU A 241 -27.27 32.38 15.80
N LEU A 242 -26.32 33.07 16.46
CA LEU A 242 -26.54 34.36 17.10
C LEU A 242 -26.79 35.47 16.07
N ASP A 243 -26.01 35.54 14.99
CA ASP A 243 -26.20 36.54 13.93
C ASP A 243 -27.51 36.33 13.13
N GLN A 244 -28.02 35.10 13.06
CA GLN A 244 -29.23 34.76 12.31
C GLN A 244 -30.53 34.98 13.10
N ASN A 245 -30.47 35.17 14.42
CA ASN A 245 -31.62 35.45 15.27
C ASN A 245 -31.42 36.73 16.11
N PRO A 246 -31.65 37.93 15.52
CA PRO A 246 -31.48 39.20 16.22
C PRO A 246 -32.58 39.55 17.24
N ASP A 247 -33.61 38.70 17.42
CA ASP A 247 -34.85 39.04 18.12
C ASP A 247 -35.09 38.28 19.45
N ASP A 248 -34.04 37.98 20.23
CA ASP A 248 -34.22 37.71 21.66
C ASP A 248 -33.62 38.83 22.53
N PRO A 249 -34.37 39.93 22.73
CA PRO A 249 -34.12 40.84 23.82
C PRO A 249 -34.84 40.30 25.07
N ASN A 250 -34.10 39.60 25.94
CA ASN A 250 -33.96 39.91 27.37
C ASN A 250 -33.82 38.65 28.26
N PRO A 251 -32.90 38.64 29.25
CA PRO A 251 -32.88 37.66 30.31
C PRO A 251 -33.96 37.98 31.36
N GLN A 252 -34.74 36.98 31.74
CA GLN A 252 -35.36 36.87 33.06
C GLN A 252 -35.11 35.48 33.63
#